data_AF-A0A6J4H9V4-F1
#
_entry.id   AF-A0A6J4H9V4-F1
#
_cell.length_a   1.000
_cell.length_b   1.000
_cell.length_c   1.000
_cell.angle_alpha   90.00
_cell.angle_beta   90.00
_cell.angle_gamma   90.00
#
_symmetry.space_group_name_H-M   'P 1'
#
loop_
_entity.id
_entity.type
_entity.pdbx_description
1 polymer ?
#
loop_
_entity_poly.entity_id
_entity_poly.type
_entity_poly.pdbx_seq_one_letter_code
_entity_poly.pdbx_strand_id
1 'polypeptide(L)'
;MGSHPSPWWLSSVDFLWRGGLDDTEAEHPGSRLDRFDTYIDACLQVDRPAALPVSALVVFSIVETEAAGYRDPDDPDGWARHCWLAAGRGTLHHDLYVAPDSLTDAEWAVLAEALAWARDHQHVLARARMVLGDPAAGEVYGFAARRGDDATVCLRNPSAEAQPVECDWAQLPGWPPDTPVTVTTRYGRPVGADRVRLVLDPFEVLVVEVASRRRR
;
A
#
# COMPACT_ATOMS: atom_id res chain seq x y z
N MET A 1 -21.44 6.80 -0.78
CA MET A 1 -21.34 8.23 -1.16
C MET A 1 -19.90 8.48 -1.60
N GLY A 2 -19.71 9.18 -2.72
CA GLY A 2 -18.40 9.42 -3.31
C GLY A 2 -18.52 10.03 -4.70
N SER A 3 -17.38 10.40 -5.30
CA SER A 3 -17.32 10.81 -6.70
C SER A 3 -17.60 9.58 -7.59
N HIS A 4 -18.24 9.75 -8.76
CA HIS A 4 -18.25 8.67 -9.75
C HIS A 4 -16.82 8.46 -10.27
N PRO A 5 -16.15 7.34 -9.98
CA PRO A 5 -14.75 7.12 -10.32
C PRO A 5 -14.63 6.99 -11.84
N SER A 6 -14.16 8.06 -12.49
CA SER A 6 -13.97 8.11 -13.93
C SER A 6 -12.69 8.86 -14.27
N PRO A 7 -11.81 8.30 -15.11
CA PRO A 7 -10.63 9.01 -15.60
C PRO A 7 -10.96 10.32 -16.33
N TRP A 8 -12.21 10.51 -16.79
CA TRP A 8 -12.65 11.75 -17.42
C TRP A 8 -12.40 12.98 -16.53
N TRP A 9 -12.59 12.85 -15.22
CA TRP A 9 -12.36 13.94 -14.27
C TRP A 9 -10.90 14.39 -14.22
N LEU A 10 -9.94 13.50 -14.53
CA LEU A 10 -8.51 13.82 -14.53
C LEU A 10 -8.09 14.79 -15.65
N SER A 11 -9.03 15.16 -16.53
CA SER A 11 -8.86 16.28 -17.45
C SER A 11 -8.97 17.65 -16.79
N SER A 12 -9.57 17.72 -15.59
CA SER A 12 -9.94 18.96 -14.91
C SER A 12 -9.44 19.07 -13.47
N VAL A 13 -9.11 17.93 -12.83
CA VAL A 13 -8.60 17.89 -11.45
C VAL A 13 -7.44 16.90 -11.34
N ASP A 14 -6.55 17.12 -10.37
CA ASP A 14 -5.42 16.21 -10.12
C ASP A 14 -5.82 14.99 -9.27
N PHE A 15 -6.80 15.16 -8.39
CA PHE A 15 -7.20 14.14 -7.41
C PHE A 15 -8.72 14.02 -7.27
N LEU A 16 -9.16 12.82 -6.95
CA LEU A 16 -10.55 12.49 -6.68
C LEU A 16 -10.68 11.83 -5.30
N TRP A 17 -11.72 12.19 -4.56
CA TRP A 17 -12.07 11.49 -3.33
C TRP A 17 -12.48 10.05 -3.64
N ARG A 18 -11.84 9.06 -3.01
CA ARG A 18 -12.12 7.62 -3.19
C ARG A 18 -13.57 7.22 -2.91
N GLY A 19 -14.30 8.03 -2.13
CA GLY A 19 -15.63 7.66 -1.62
C GLY A 19 -15.55 6.64 -0.49
N GLY A 20 -16.70 6.40 0.17
CA GLY A 20 -16.75 5.68 1.44
C GLY A 20 -16.72 6.61 2.65
N LEU A 21 -16.63 6.05 3.84
CA LEU A 21 -16.46 6.75 5.11
C LEU A 21 -14.97 7.06 5.34
N ASP A 22 -14.72 7.99 6.26
CA ASP A 22 -13.41 8.60 6.48
C ASP A 22 -12.58 7.80 7.50
N ASP A 23 -12.88 7.96 8.80
CA ASP A 23 -12.35 7.16 9.92
C ASP A 23 -13.31 6.01 10.23
N THR A 24 -13.18 4.92 9.49
CA THR A 24 -13.90 3.69 9.77
C THR A 24 -13.03 2.48 9.48
N GLU A 25 -13.48 1.33 9.94
CA GLU A 25 -12.72 0.10 9.92
C GLU A 25 -13.54 -1.04 9.33
N ALA A 26 -12.87 -1.98 8.67
CA ALA A 26 -13.52 -3.14 8.09
C ALA A 26 -13.87 -4.14 9.20
N GLU A 27 -14.96 -4.91 9.02
CA GLU A 27 -15.32 -6.02 9.91
C GLU A 27 -14.40 -7.24 9.66
N HIS A 28 -13.11 -7.08 9.95
CA HIS A 28 -12.05 -8.08 9.74
C HIS A 28 -11.26 -8.33 11.05
N PRO A 29 -10.48 -9.42 11.14
CA PRO A 29 -9.52 -9.60 12.22
C PRO A 29 -8.38 -8.56 12.22
N GLY A 30 -7.65 -8.45 13.32
CA GLY A 30 -6.46 -7.60 13.45
C GLY A 30 -6.67 -6.38 14.34
N SER A 31 -5.62 -5.57 14.48
CA SER A 31 -5.67 -4.30 15.22
C SER A 31 -6.64 -3.32 14.54
N ARG A 32 -6.99 -2.22 15.21
CA ARG A 32 -7.80 -1.16 14.58
C ARG A 32 -7.13 -0.61 13.31
N LEU A 33 -5.80 -0.45 13.32
CA LEU A 33 -5.04 -0.01 12.13
C LEU A 33 -5.16 -1.00 10.98
N ASP A 34 -5.04 -2.30 11.25
CA ASP A 34 -5.21 -3.30 10.19
C ASP A 34 -6.61 -3.24 9.58
N ARG A 35 -7.65 -3.11 10.40
CA ARG A 35 -9.02 -3.01 9.90
C ARG A 35 -9.28 -1.71 9.15
N PHE A 36 -8.69 -0.59 9.60
CA PHE A 36 -8.74 0.71 8.91
C PHE A 36 -8.09 0.63 7.52
N ASP A 37 -6.89 0.07 7.44
CA ASP A 37 -6.20 -0.11 6.16
C ASP A 37 -6.96 -1.04 5.21
N THR A 38 -7.54 -2.13 5.74
CA THR A 38 -8.37 -3.06 4.94
C THR A 38 -9.60 -2.35 4.40
N TYR A 39 -10.21 -1.45 5.17
CA TYR A 39 -11.35 -0.67 4.74
C TYR A 39 -11.00 0.27 3.57
N ILE A 40 -9.91 1.03 3.70
CA ILE A 40 -9.42 1.93 2.64
C ILE A 40 -9.18 1.13 1.36
N ASP A 41 -8.46 0.02 1.49
CA ASP A 41 -8.05 -0.76 0.33
C ASP A 41 -9.23 -1.50 -0.32
N ALA A 42 -10.24 -1.91 0.45
CA ALA A 42 -11.51 -2.40 -0.08
C ALA A 42 -12.25 -1.33 -0.90
N CYS A 43 -12.21 -0.06 -0.47
CA CYS A 43 -12.79 1.04 -1.25
C CYS A 43 -12.01 1.26 -2.56
N LEU A 44 -10.68 1.23 -2.53
CA LEU A 44 -9.85 1.32 -3.74
C LEU A 44 -10.08 0.14 -4.70
N GLN A 45 -10.34 -1.06 -4.17
CA GLN A 45 -10.63 -2.25 -4.97
C GLN A 45 -11.93 -2.07 -5.78
N VAL A 46 -12.95 -1.40 -5.22
CA VAL A 46 -14.20 -1.09 -5.93
C VAL A 46 -13.95 -0.25 -7.18
N ASP A 47 -12.96 0.65 -7.14
CA ASP A 47 -12.62 1.54 -8.26
C ASP A 47 -11.70 0.88 -9.30
N ARG A 48 -11.14 -0.31 -9.01
CA ARG A 48 -10.22 -1.03 -9.91
C ARG A 48 -10.74 -1.19 -11.35
N PRO A 49 -12.03 -1.46 -11.61
CA PRO A 49 -12.56 -1.57 -12.98
C PRO A 49 -12.60 -0.23 -13.76
N ALA A 50 -12.57 0.91 -13.07
CA ALA A 50 -12.66 2.23 -13.70
C ALA A 50 -11.37 2.65 -14.43
N ALA A 51 -10.30 1.86 -14.34
CA ALA A 51 -8.96 2.17 -14.85
C ALA A 51 -8.43 3.54 -14.39
N LEU A 52 -8.93 4.04 -13.25
CA LEU A 52 -8.41 5.21 -12.58
C LEU A 52 -7.11 4.81 -11.86
N PRO A 53 -6.01 5.56 -12.01
CA PRO A 53 -4.78 5.25 -11.30
C PRO A 53 -4.97 5.51 -9.80
N VAL A 54 -4.49 4.59 -8.96
CA VAL A 54 -4.56 4.73 -7.48
C VAL A 54 -3.88 6.03 -7.03
N SER A 55 -2.86 6.47 -7.76
CA SER A 55 -2.15 7.72 -7.52
C SER A 55 -3.01 8.97 -7.53
N ALA A 56 -4.15 8.95 -8.23
CA ALA A 56 -5.09 10.06 -8.30
C ALA A 56 -6.24 9.98 -7.28
N LEU A 57 -6.27 8.94 -6.44
CA LEU A 57 -7.28 8.78 -5.40
C LEU A 57 -6.77 9.35 -4.07
N VAL A 58 -7.58 10.22 -3.46
CA VAL A 58 -7.35 10.72 -2.10
C VAL A 58 -7.85 9.67 -1.11
N VAL A 59 -7.03 9.36 -0.11
CA VAL A 59 -7.37 8.50 1.01
C VAL A 59 -6.90 9.17 2.31
N PHE A 60 -7.56 8.88 3.43
CA PHE A 60 -7.04 9.20 4.75
C PHE A 60 -5.78 8.35 4.98
N SER A 61 -4.61 8.94 4.72
CA SER A 61 -3.36 8.19 4.69
C SER A 61 -2.85 7.88 6.08
N ILE A 62 -2.88 8.89 6.96
CA ILE A 62 -2.52 8.76 8.37
C ILE A 62 -3.53 9.55 9.18
N VAL A 63 -4.17 8.90 10.14
CA VAL A 63 -5.02 9.54 11.14
C VAL A 63 -4.48 9.07 12.48
N GLU A 64 -3.97 9.99 13.31
CA GLU A 64 -3.47 9.64 14.63
C GLU A 64 -3.74 10.77 15.61
N THR A 65 -4.60 10.49 16.58
CA THR A 65 -4.93 11.37 17.70
C THR A 65 -5.29 10.47 18.89
N GLU A 66 -5.23 11.00 20.12
CA GLU A 66 -5.68 10.25 21.30
C GLU A 66 -7.11 9.70 21.15
N ALA A 67 -8.02 10.47 20.51
CA ALA A 67 -9.39 10.07 20.26
C ALA A 67 -9.52 9.03 19.13
N ALA A 68 -8.56 9.00 18.22
CA ALA A 68 -8.56 8.08 17.09
C ALA A 68 -8.17 6.66 17.51
N GLY A 69 -7.65 6.44 18.72
CA GLY A 69 -7.59 5.12 19.36
C GLY A 69 -6.98 4.00 18.52
N TYR A 70 -6.01 4.32 17.66
CA TYR A 70 -5.35 3.36 16.77
C TYR A 70 -4.15 2.67 17.43
N ARG A 71 -3.71 3.15 18.59
CA ARG A 71 -2.68 2.51 19.41
C ARG A 71 -3.19 1.19 19.96
N ASP A 72 -2.41 0.15 19.70
CA ASP A 72 -2.64 -1.19 20.23
C ASP A 72 -1.37 -1.68 20.94
N PRO A 73 -1.35 -1.75 22.28
CA PRO A 73 -0.20 -2.25 23.03
C PRO A 73 0.18 -3.70 22.69
N ASP A 74 -0.77 -4.48 22.18
CA ASP A 74 -0.56 -5.88 21.80
C ASP A 74 -0.01 -6.01 20.36
N ASP A 75 0.07 -4.91 19.60
CA ASP A 75 0.64 -4.83 18.24
C ASP A 75 1.62 -3.66 18.11
N PRO A 76 2.84 -3.79 18.69
CA PRO A 76 3.84 -2.72 18.67
C PRO A 76 4.35 -2.37 17.27
N ASP A 77 4.19 -3.26 16.29
CA ASP A 77 4.63 -3.07 14.91
C ASP A 77 3.52 -2.48 14.01
N GLY A 78 2.29 -2.37 14.52
CA GLY A 78 1.12 -1.89 13.78
C GLY A 78 1.30 -0.50 13.18
N TRP A 79 1.91 0.42 13.93
CA TRP A 79 2.17 1.78 13.44
C TRP A 79 3.14 1.81 12.26
N ALA A 80 4.26 1.09 12.36
CA ALA A 80 5.25 1.03 11.30
C ALA A 80 4.66 0.39 10.04
N ARG A 81 3.89 -0.68 10.22
CA ARG A 81 3.17 -1.36 9.16
C ARG A 81 2.19 -0.43 8.45
N HIS A 82 1.39 0.33 9.20
CA HIS A 82 0.45 1.31 8.67
C HIS A 82 1.16 2.39 7.83
N CYS A 83 2.24 2.98 8.36
CA CYS A 83 3.01 4.01 7.66
C CYS A 83 3.59 3.52 6.31
N TRP A 84 4.18 2.32 6.32
CA TRP A 84 4.78 1.75 5.11
C TRP A 84 3.75 1.27 4.10
N LEU A 85 2.58 0.79 4.55
CA LEU A 85 1.46 0.52 3.65
C LEU A 85 0.94 1.82 3.01
N ALA A 86 0.76 2.88 3.80
CA ALA A 86 0.33 4.18 3.29
C ALA A 86 1.30 4.74 2.22
N ALA A 87 2.61 4.60 2.45
CA ALA A 87 3.63 4.96 1.47
C ALA A 87 3.61 4.05 0.23
N GLY A 88 3.51 2.73 0.43
CA GLY A 88 3.54 1.71 -0.63
C GLY A 88 2.29 1.63 -1.50
N ARG A 89 1.15 2.12 -1.00
CA ARG A 89 -0.15 2.19 -1.69
C ARG A 89 -0.08 3.02 -2.98
N GLY A 90 0.77 4.03 -3.00
CA GLY A 90 1.05 4.84 -4.18
C GLY A 90 -0.01 5.91 -4.51
N THR A 91 -0.92 6.20 -3.58
CA THR A 91 -1.72 7.44 -3.60
C THR A 91 -0.76 8.62 -3.49
N LEU A 92 -0.83 9.62 -4.37
CA LEU A 92 0.11 10.77 -4.32
C LEU A 92 -0.41 11.93 -3.46
N HIS A 93 -1.69 11.88 -3.08
CA HIS A 93 -2.25 12.75 -2.05
C HIS A 93 -2.14 12.03 -0.71
N HIS A 94 -1.27 12.53 0.17
CA HIS A 94 -1.15 12.02 1.54
C HIS A 94 -1.81 12.97 2.53
N ASP A 95 -3.02 12.61 2.98
CA ASP A 95 -3.70 13.31 4.06
C ASP A 95 -3.16 12.84 5.42
N LEU A 96 -2.59 13.78 6.19
CA LEU A 96 -2.03 13.55 7.51
C LEU A 96 -2.84 14.31 8.56
N TYR A 97 -3.65 13.59 9.34
CA TYR A 97 -4.39 14.12 10.48
C TYR A 97 -3.71 13.66 11.76
N VAL A 98 -2.63 14.33 12.12
CA VAL A 98 -1.79 13.95 13.28
C VAL A 98 -1.82 15.05 14.32
N ALA A 99 -2.17 14.71 15.56
CA ALA A 99 -2.00 15.64 16.67
C ALA A 99 -0.50 15.75 17.02
N PRO A 100 0.05 16.95 17.28
CA PRO A 100 1.49 17.10 17.52
C PRO A 100 2.06 16.19 18.60
N ASP A 101 1.25 15.91 19.63
CA ASP A 101 1.64 15.14 20.82
C ASP A 101 1.16 13.67 20.76
N SER A 102 0.56 13.22 19.65
CA SER A 102 0.04 11.85 19.52
C SER A 102 1.06 10.85 19.01
N LEU A 103 2.28 11.25 18.69
CA LEU A 103 3.36 10.36 18.26
C LEU A 103 4.60 10.54 19.12
N THR A 104 5.24 9.42 19.45
CA THR A 104 6.59 9.38 20.02
C THR A 104 7.63 9.73 18.97
N ASP A 105 8.84 10.08 19.40
CA ASP A 105 9.95 10.36 18.47
C ASP A 105 10.25 9.18 17.53
N ALA A 106 10.09 7.94 18.01
CA ALA A 106 10.29 6.73 17.21
C ALA A 106 9.19 6.57 16.15
N GLU A 107 7.93 6.79 16.52
CA GLU A 107 6.79 6.74 15.59
C GLU A 107 6.89 7.84 14.51
N TRP A 108 7.32 9.05 14.91
CA TRP A 108 7.63 10.14 13.97
C TRP A 108 8.75 9.76 13.00
N ALA A 109 9.83 9.14 13.48
CA ALA A 109 10.95 8.72 12.64
C ALA A 109 10.51 7.70 11.58
N VAL A 110 9.67 6.74 11.96
CA VAL A 110 9.13 5.74 11.03
C VAL A 110 8.25 6.38 9.96
N LEU A 111 7.34 7.27 10.36
CA LEU A 111 6.50 8.01 9.41
C LEU A 111 7.35 8.85 8.45
N ALA A 112 8.36 9.56 8.97
CA ALA A 112 9.26 10.37 8.16
C ALA A 112 10.06 9.54 7.15
N GLU A 113 10.54 8.35 7.55
CA GLU A 113 11.24 7.43 6.66
C GLU A 113 10.34 6.95 5.51
N ALA A 114 9.13 6.47 5.83
CA ALA A 114 8.19 5.98 4.84
C ALA A 114 7.77 7.07 3.84
N LEU A 115 7.49 8.29 4.32
CA LEU A 115 7.13 9.42 3.47
C LEU A 115 8.31 9.94 2.63
N ALA A 116 9.52 9.93 3.17
CA ALA A 116 10.71 10.27 2.40
C ALA A 116 10.92 9.27 1.25
N TRP A 117 10.78 7.97 1.53
CA TRP A 117 10.84 6.93 0.52
C TRP A 117 9.76 7.12 -0.57
N ALA A 118 8.50 7.39 -0.17
CA ALA A 118 7.41 7.63 -1.12
C ALA A 118 7.70 8.84 -2.02
N ARG A 119 8.24 9.93 -1.44
CA ARG A 119 8.61 11.14 -2.19
C ARG A 119 9.71 10.88 -3.22
N ASP A 120 10.73 10.10 -2.85
CA ASP A 120 11.82 9.77 -3.76
C ASP A 120 11.34 8.85 -4.90
N HIS A 121 10.33 8.01 -4.64
CA HIS A 121 9.73 7.08 -5.59
C HIS A 121 8.46 7.58 -6.28
N GLN A 122 8.05 8.83 -6.05
CA GLN A 122 6.79 9.40 -6.57
C GLN A 122 6.65 9.20 -8.10
N HIS A 123 7.77 9.25 -8.82
CA HIS A 123 7.83 9.13 -10.26
C HIS A 123 7.47 7.71 -10.76
N VAL A 124 7.67 6.68 -9.93
CA VAL A 124 7.24 5.30 -10.13
C VAL A 124 5.83 5.12 -9.57
N LEU A 125 5.60 5.50 -8.30
CA LEU A 125 4.33 5.35 -7.58
C LEU A 125 3.14 6.04 -8.27
N ALA A 126 3.39 7.09 -9.07
CA ALA A 126 2.38 7.69 -9.95
C ALA A 126 1.67 6.69 -10.88
N ARG A 127 2.23 5.50 -11.08
CA ARG A 127 1.68 4.41 -11.90
C ARG A 127 1.20 3.21 -11.08
N ALA A 128 0.99 3.39 -9.78
CA ALA A 128 0.48 2.35 -8.91
C ALA A 128 -0.90 1.87 -9.35
N ARG A 129 -1.07 0.56 -9.31
CA ARG A 129 -2.34 -0.13 -9.53
C ARG A 129 -2.47 -1.25 -8.50
N MET A 130 -3.70 -1.53 -8.09
CA MET A 130 -3.98 -2.71 -7.28
C MET A 130 -3.75 -4.00 -8.07
N VAL A 131 -3.11 -4.97 -7.43
CA VAL A 131 -2.79 -6.29 -7.96
C VAL A 131 -3.27 -7.38 -7.00
N LEU A 132 -3.40 -8.60 -7.53
CA LEU A 132 -3.84 -9.79 -6.78
C LEU A 132 -5.30 -9.67 -6.27
N GLY A 133 -5.58 -10.18 -5.07
CA GLY A 133 -6.92 -10.48 -4.55
C GLY A 133 -7.75 -9.28 -4.09
N ASP A 134 -8.81 -9.59 -3.36
CA ASP A 134 -9.76 -8.64 -2.77
C ASP A 134 -9.53 -8.47 -1.25
N PRO A 135 -9.19 -7.25 -0.78
CA PRO A 135 -9.06 -6.96 0.65
C PRO A 135 -10.32 -7.32 1.46
N ALA A 136 -11.52 -7.09 0.89
CA ALA A 136 -12.79 -7.37 1.57
C ALA A 136 -13.08 -8.87 1.71
N ALA A 137 -12.44 -9.71 0.90
CA ALA A 137 -12.49 -11.16 1.03
C ALA A 137 -11.39 -11.71 1.96
N GLY A 138 -10.53 -10.84 2.50
CA GLY A 138 -9.40 -11.25 3.33
C GLY A 138 -8.27 -11.92 2.53
N GLU A 139 -8.21 -11.71 1.21
CA GLU A 139 -7.20 -12.29 0.33
C GLU A 139 -5.92 -11.46 0.31
N VAL A 140 -4.76 -12.07 0.09
CA VAL A 140 -3.53 -11.32 -0.19
C VAL A 140 -3.70 -10.44 -1.42
N TYR A 141 -3.38 -9.16 -1.25
CA TYR A 141 -3.44 -8.15 -2.30
C TYR A 141 -2.19 -7.27 -2.27
N GLY A 142 -2.11 -6.31 -3.19
CA GLY A 142 -1.05 -5.32 -3.15
C GLY A 142 -1.19 -4.20 -4.16
N PHE A 143 -0.15 -3.39 -4.22
CA PHE A 143 0.03 -2.27 -5.14
C PHE A 143 1.34 -2.47 -5.89
N ALA A 144 1.29 -2.43 -7.22
CA ALA A 144 2.48 -2.51 -8.05
C ALA A 144 2.56 -1.31 -8.98
N ALA A 145 3.74 -0.74 -9.13
CA ALA A 145 4.00 0.41 -9.98
C ALA A 145 5.29 0.19 -10.77
N ARG A 146 5.35 0.70 -12.00
CA ARG A 146 6.54 0.57 -12.86
C ARG A 146 6.77 1.80 -13.71
N ARG A 147 8.03 2.21 -13.83
CA ARG A 147 8.47 3.21 -14.79
C ARG A 147 9.84 2.85 -15.35
N GLY A 148 9.85 2.44 -16.62
CA GLY A 148 11.09 2.03 -17.28
C GLY A 148 11.63 0.75 -16.67
N ASP A 149 12.84 0.86 -16.11
CA ASP A 149 13.60 -0.23 -15.49
C ASP A 149 13.39 -0.30 -13.96
N ASP A 150 12.63 0.63 -13.38
CA ASP A 150 12.33 0.68 -11.94
C ASP A 150 10.87 0.35 -11.65
N ALA A 151 10.63 -0.35 -10.54
CA ALA A 151 9.32 -0.72 -10.04
C ALA A 151 9.28 -0.76 -8.51
N THR A 152 8.08 -0.58 -7.97
CA THR A 152 7.78 -0.81 -6.56
C THR A 152 6.65 -1.81 -6.45
N VAL A 153 6.71 -2.68 -5.44
CA VAL A 153 5.63 -3.61 -5.09
C VAL A 153 5.41 -3.55 -3.59
N CYS A 154 4.17 -3.27 -3.19
CA CYS A 154 3.69 -3.36 -1.82
C CYS A 154 2.70 -4.52 -1.75
N LEU A 155 2.97 -5.55 -0.95
CA LEU A 155 2.04 -6.66 -0.71
C LEU A 155 1.51 -6.58 0.72
N ARG A 156 0.27 -7.04 0.90
CA ARG A 156 -0.38 -7.13 2.21
C ARG A 156 -1.19 -8.41 2.34
N ASN A 157 -1.07 -9.07 3.48
CA ASN A 157 -2.01 -10.08 3.94
C ASN A 157 -2.96 -9.44 4.97
N PRO A 158 -4.26 -9.24 4.69
CA PRO A 158 -5.20 -8.66 5.65
C PRO A 158 -5.80 -9.68 6.64
N SER A 159 -5.40 -10.95 6.58
CA SER A 159 -5.98 -12.03 7.39
C SER A 159 -5.21 -12.30 8.69
N ALA A 160 -5.90 -12.90 9.66
CA ALA A 160 -5.31 -13.50 10.87
C ALA A 160 -4.58 -14.83 10.59
N GLU A 161 -4.62 -15.34 9.37
CA GLU A 161 -3.96 -16.57 8.95
C GLU A 161 -2.84 -16.27 7.97
N ALA A 162 -1.77 -17.06 8.02
CA ALA A 162 -0.70 -16.98 7.04
C ALA A 162 -1.21 -17.44 5.66
N GLN A 163 -0.97 -16.64 4.61
CA GLN A 163 -1.52 -16.90 3.29
C GLN A 163 -0.42 -17.02 2.22
N PRO A 164 -0.51 -18.02 1.31
CA PRO A 164 0.41 -18.12 0.20
C PRO A 164 0.10 -17.11 -0.90
N VAL A 165 1.14 -16.58 -1.54
CA VAL A 165 1.03 -15.75 -2.74
C VAL A 165 2.08 -16.15 -3.78
N GLU A 166 1.62 -16.32 -5.02
CA GLU A 166 2.51 -16.52 -6.16
C GLU A 166 3.00 -15.19 -6.70
N CYS A 167 4.12 -14.70 -6.17
CA CYS A 167 4.61 -13.37 -6.49
C CYS A 167 5.64 -13.41 -7.62
N ASP A 168 5.36 -12.82 -8.79
CA ASP A 168 6.41 -12.52 -9.80
C ASP A 168 6.88 -11.09 -9.62
N TRP A 169 8.12 -10.93 -9.17
CA TRP A 169 8.68 -9.60 -9.08
C TRP A 169 8.81 -8.92 -10.46
N ALA A 170 8.97 -9.69 -11.54
CA ALA A 170 8.96 -9.16 -12.90
C ALA A 170 7.53 -8.91 -13.44
N GLN A 171 6.64 -9.89 -13.31
CA GLN A 171 5.30 -9.77 -13.93
C GLN A 171 4.33 -8.87 -13.15
N LEU A 172 4.42 -8.77 -11.82
CA LEU A 172 3.49 -7.93 -11.03
C LEU A 172 3.50 -6.46 -11.48
N PRO A 173 4.66 -5.80 -11.65
CA PRO A 173 4.74 -4.46 -12.22
C PRO A 173 4.52 -4.41 -13.74
N GLY A 174 4.40 -5.57 -14.40
CA GLY A 174 4.09 -5.71 -15.82
C GLY A 174 5.30 -5.75 -16.76
N TRP A 175 6.47 -6.25 -16.31
CA TRP A 175 7.50 -6.69 -17.25
C TRP A 175 7.14 -8.05 -17.88
N PRO A 176 7.73 -8.39 -19.05
CA PRO A 176 7.61 -9.73 -19.62
C PRO A 176 8.05 -10.83 -18.62
N PRO A 177 7.49 -12.03 -18.74
CA PRO A 177 7.99 -13.21 -18.03
C PRO A 177 9.50 -13.36 -18.18
N ASP A 178 10.16 -13.90 -17.15
CA ASP A 178 11.60 -14.20 -17.13
C ASP A 178 12.54 -12.99 -17.29
N THR A 179 12.01 -11.77 -17.15
CA THR A 179 12.85 -10.56 -17.09
C THR A 179 13.76 -10.65 -15.86
N PRO A 180 15.09 -10.61 -16.01
CA PRO A 180 16.00 -10.65 -14.87
C PRO A 180 15.83 -9.39 -14.02
N VAL A 181 15.54 -9.58 -12.74
CA VAL A 181 15.32 -8.49 -11.79
C VAL A 181 16.23 -8.59 -10.57
N THR A 182 16.45 -7.45 -9.93
CA THR A 182 16.92 -7.37 -8.54
C THR A 182 15.78 -6.92 -7.66
N VAL A 183 15.70 -7.47 -6.45
CA VAL A 183 14.69 -7.12 -5.45
C VAL A 183 15.40 -6.60 -4.21
N THR A 184 14.96 -5.45 -3.71
CA THR A 184 15.45 -4.84 -2.47
C THR A 184 14.26 -4.63 -1.54
N THR A 185 14.25 -5.28 -0.39
CA THR A 185 13.24 -5.03 0.64
C THR A 185 13.47 -3.66 1.29
N ARG A 186 12.41 -2.88 1.37
CA ARG A 186 12.36 -1.58 2.06
C ARG A 186 11.61 -1.64 3.38
N TYR A 187 10.56 -2.46 3.43
CA TYR A 187 9.84 -2.75 4.66
C TYR A 187 9.37 -4.21 4.68
N GLY A 188 9.29 -4.77 5.89
CA GLY A 188 8.97 -6.18 6.11
C GLY A 188 10.22 -7.06 6.06
N ARG A 189 9.99 -8.39 6.05
CA ARG A 189 11.10 -9.35 6.05
C ARG A 189 11.88 -9.34 4.73
N PRO A 190 13.19 -9.59 4.73
CA PRO A 190 13.97 -9.70 3.50
C PRO A 190 13.41 -10.77 2.55
N VAL A 191 13.31 -10.43 1.26
CA VAL A 191 12.92 -11.35 0.20
C VAL A 191 13.94 -11.33 -0.95
N GLY A 192 14.16 -12.49 -1.55
CA GLY A 192 15.05 -12.65 -2.70
C GLY A 192 14.35 -12.38 -4.03
N ALA A 193 15.17 -12.29 -5.09
CA ALA A 193 14.68 -12.17 -6.47
C ALA A 193 14.15 -13.49 -7.04
N ASP A 194 14.57 -14.63 -6.48
CA ASP A 194 14.15 -15.96 -6.93
C ASP A 194 12.69 -16.23 -6.53
N ARG A 195 11.87 -16.50 -7.55
CA ARG A 195 10.43 -16.84 -7.46
C ARG A 195 10.24 -18.30 -6.99
N VAL A 196 9.13 -18.74 -6.34
CA VAL A 196 7.79 -18.90 -6.95
C VAL A 196 6.61 -18.73 -5.96
N ARG A 197 6.78 -19.00 -4.65
CA ARG A 197 5.69 -18.97 -3.66
C ARG A 197 6.17 -18.35 -2.35
N LEU A 198 5.62 -17.20 -1.98
CA LEU A 198 5.81 -16.59 -0.68
C LEU A 198 4.64 -17.00 0.22
N VAL A 199 4.87 -17.09 1.53
CA VAL A 199 3.79 -17.14 2.52
C VAL A 199 3.91 -15.86 3.31
N LEU A 200 2.85 -15.05 3.29
CA LEU A 200 2.79 -13.84 4.11
C LEU A 200 2.21 -14.21 5.47
N ASP A 201 2.87 -13.78 6.53
CA ASP A 201 2.38 -13.94 7.90
C ASP A 201 1.07 -13.14 8.10
N PRO A 202 0.29 -13.43 9.16
CA PRO A 202 -0.89 -12.64 9.48
C PRO A 202 -0.58 -11.15 9.53
N PHE A 203 -1.43 -10.35 8.88
CA PHE A 203 -1.29 -8.89 8.80
C PHE A 203 0.01 -8.40 8.13
N GLU A 204 0.87 -9.25 7.56
CA GLU A 204 2.17 -8.83 7.04
C GLU A 204 2.03 -7.81 5.90
N VAL A 205 2.86 -6.76 5.93
CA VAL A 205 3.09 -5.83 4.82
C VAL A 205 4.55 -5.94 4.37
N LEU A 206 4.74 -6.06 3.06
CA LEU A 206 6.04 -6.16 2.43
C LEU A 206 6.16 -5.09 1.35
N VAL A 207 7.13 -4.19 1.47
CA VAL A 207 7.43 -3.18 0.46
C VAL A 207 8.80 -3.47 -0.14
N VAL A 208 8.85 -3.63 -1.46
CA VAL A 208 10.09 -3.88 -2.19
C VAL A 208 10.24 -2.94 -3.38
N GLU A 209 11.50 -2.63 -3.67
CA GLU A 209 11.92 -2.10 -4.95
C GLU A 209 12.34 -3.25 -5.85
N VAL A 210 11.91 -3.20 -7.11
CA VAL A 210 12.30 -4.15 -8.14
C VAL A 210 12.90 -3.38 -9.30
N ALA A 211 14.08 -3.79 -9.74
CA ALA A 211 14.74 -3.17 -10.90
C ALA A 211 15.10 -4.23 -11.94
N SER A 212 14.81 -3.94 -13.21
CA SER A 212 15.17 -4.83 -14.32
C SER A 212 16.63 -4.62 -14.72
N ARG A 213 17.35 -5.72 -14.94
CA ARG A 213 18.70 -5.66 -15.52
C ARG A 213 18.57 -5.67 -17.04
N ARG A 214 18.97 -4.59 -17.71
CA ARG A 214 19.15 -4.64 -19.17
C ARG A 214 20.17 -5.74 -19.50
N ARG A 215 19.80 -6.67 -20.38
CA ARG A 215 20.79 -7.53 -21.05
C ARG A 215 21.68 -6.58 -21.86
N ARG A 216 22.93 -6.42 -21.45
CA ARG A 216 23.97 -5.76 -22.26
C ARG A 216 24.25 -6.59 -23.50
#